data_AF-A0AAW6U9G6-F1
#
_entry.id   AF-A0AAW6U9G6-F1
#
_cell.length_a   1.000
_cell.length_b   1.000
_cell.length_c   1.000
_cell.angle_alpha   90.00
_cell.angle_beta   90.00
_cell.angle_gamma   90.00
#
_symmetry.space_group_name_H-M   'P 1'
#
loop_
_entity.id
_entity.type
_entity.pdbx_description
1 polymer ?
#
loop_
_entity_poly.entity_id
_entity_poly.type
_entity_poly.pdbx_seq_one_letter_code
_entity_poly.pdbx_strand_id
1 'polypeptide(L)'
;MAYGLIASLLPGFAAAQDLSTREKRAAWLTEQFCGAPTGSNAKFGAAAALARLALNPDDAEVIDRITHFYDKVPAGSNGQQFSYPGVAWVLGKYWEKFTPAQRDHLKARLKGFNDLLGHGTENHAIMKGAAAYLFAQYWPDETGWLRGTHTSAQLMETARTQMLAVMRSLYDKGYEENLSTTYAAVHLFPYYALYDCATDPEVKSAADAALHFHVTNLAANHFGGLVIPPYNRENAPQQNTYRLGSGYIATLQWVHWLYWAEAQNRIPVGEDFVRIGENQYVVYAAVSDWMPPAAIDCLARGQTVPYELTASAPSFGHFGTSPGFWGTGTPGTCVRYVYRDKLYAMGSGFFQYYPDEFYVDYNAFGLIYKSPDKYNYIECHHPYWRSNDRTWRGKNSPFMQTAQHKGTAIALFNIPTADPWQGRGRSSWQEYRNNHFKSLIQEALVRYPKSIDQKTEAHGWIFLREGDVYIAIRPLKAYTIDANYKQAGPFDVVRSAFARTGFVFDIATKEEFPTFEAFQTAVNRNVPVVDWDQFSVAYTNVSGDTLTATWNPPKYDVPKGERVLVRPEITVNGAEVPIDTTYPVSKSPSVELVDRVLRLRTPAGHLEVDWRGKVPKFSNQ
;
A
#
# COMPACT_ATOMS: atom_id res chain seq x y z
N MET A 1 47.93 -9.63 52.61
CA MET A 1 46.55 -9.22 52.27
C MET A 1 46.64 -8.06 51.30
N ALA A 2 46.45 -8.30 50.01
CA ALA A 2 46.40 -7.26 48.99
C ALA A 2 45.01 -7.32 48.35
N TYR A 3 44.22 -6.27 48.55
CA TYR A 3 42.90 -6.12 47.93
C TYR A 3 43.11 -5.60 46.50
N GLY A 4 42.83 -6.45 45.51
CA GLY A 4 42.78 -6.05 44.10
C GLY A 4 41.48 -5.32 43.80
N LEU A 5 41.60 -4.07 43.34
CA LEU A 5 40.50 -3.34 42.70
C LEU A 5 40.16 -4.03 41.37
N ILE A 6 38.95 -4.56 41.27
CA ILE A 6 38.34 -4.92 39.98
C ILE A 6 37.81 -3.61 39.38
N ALA A 7 38.51 -3.10 38.37
CA ALA A 7 38.01 -2.01 37.55
C ALA A 7 36.82 -2.51 36.72
N SER A 8 35.61 -2.10 37.10
CA SER A 8 34.42 -2.25 36.26
C SER A 8 34.60 -1.39 35.01
N LEU A 9 34.83 -2.03 33.86
CA LEU A 9 34.72 -1.39 32.57
C LEU A 9 33.29 -0.87 32.43
N LEU A 10 33.12 0.45 32.48
CA LEU A 10 31.88 1.12 32.11
C LEU A 10 31.49 0.68 30.69
N PRO A 11 30.20 0.41 30.41
CA PRO A 11 29.76 0.14 29.05
C PRO A 11 30.11 1.37 28.21
N GLY A 12 31.05 1.17 27.27
CA GLY A 12 31.45 2.22 26.34
C GLY A 12 30.21 2.76 25.64
N PHE A 13 30.12 4.09 25.55
CA PHE A 13 29.14 4.77 24.73
C PHE A 13 29.26 4.21 23.30
N ALA A 14 28.37 3.28 22.92
CA ALA A 14 28.23 2.88 21.54
C ALA A 14 27.90 4.16 20.77
N ALA A 15 28.80 4.58 19.88
CA ALA A 15 28.55 5.73 19.02
C ALA A 15 27.20 5.51 18.32
N ALA A 16 26.35 6.54 18.32
CA ALA A 16 25.06 6.46 17.65
C ALA A 16 25.29 6.05 16.18
N GLN A 17 24.62 4.99 15.74
CA GLN A 17 24.77 4.49 14.39
C GLN A 17 24.27 5.53 13.39
N ASP A 18 25.12 5.86 12.40
CA ASP A 18 24.77 6.83 11.37
C ASP A 18 23.88 6.17 10.31
N LEU A 19 22.62 6.61 10.24
CA LEU A 19 21.59 6.13 9.29
C LEU A 19 21.14 7.25 8.33
N SER A 20 21.97 8.28 8.15
CA SER A 20 21.64 9.49 7.39
C SER A 20 21.46 9.25 5.88
N THR A 21 22.19 8.30 5.30
CA THR A 21 22.11 7.99 3.85
C THR A 21 21.43 6.65 3.61
N ARG A 22 20.90 6.46 2.39
CA ARG A 22 20.29 5.19 2.00
C ARG A 22 21.29 4.05 2.09
N GLU A 23 22.53 4.25 1.63
CA GLU A 23 23.57 3.23 1.62
C GLU A 23 23.87 2.75 3.04
N LYS A 24 23.95 3.69 4.00
CA LYS A 24 24.11 3.36 5.42
C LYS A 24 22.91 2.59 5.98
N ARG A 25 21.68 2.96 5.60
CA ARG A 25 20.46 2.23 5.96
C ARG A 25 20.42 0.82 5.35
N ALA A 26 20.83 0.68 4.09
CA ALA A 26 20.91 -0.59 3.40
C ALA A 26 21.96 -1.52 4.03
N ALA A 27 23.15 -0.98 4.33
CA ALA A 27 24.19 -1.67 5.07
C ALA A 27 23.68 -2.13 6.44
N TRP A 28 23.03 -1.24 7.19
CA TRP A 28 22.42 -1.56 8.48
C TRP A 28 21.41 -2.71 8.39
N LEU A 29 20.49 -2.66 7.43
CA LEU A 29 19.50 -3.72 7.21
C LEU A 29 20.16 -5.07 6.90
N THR A 30 21.20 -5.03 6.08
CA THR A 30 21.95 -6.22 5.66
C THR A 30 22.70 -6.82 6.85
N GLU A 31 23.38 -5.99 7.64
CA GLU A 31 24.10 -6.37 8.86
C GLU A 31 23.21 -7.05 9.90
N GLN A 32 21.90 -6.72 9.96
CA GLN A 32 20.97 -7.40 10.88
C GLN A 32 20.86 -8.91 10.62
N PHE A 33 21.23 -9.40 9.43
CA PHE A 33 21.23 -10.83 9.10
C PHE A 33 22.58 -11.52 9.30
N CYS A 34 23.59 -10.83 9.82
CA CYS A 34 24.86 -11.47 10.13
C CYS A 34 24.64 -12.62 11.13
N GLY A 35 24.91 -13.86 10.71
CA GLY A 35 24.64 -15.07 11.50
C GLY A 35 23.16 -15.43 11.68
N ALA A 36 22.23 -14.73 11.03
CA ALA A 36 20.80 -15.05 11.13
C ALA A 36 20.49 -16.38 10.42
N PRO A 37 19.60 -17.22 10.99
CA PRO A 37 19.25 -18.50 10.38
C PRO A 37 18.39 -18.30 9.13
N THR A 38 18.77 -18.96 8.03
CA THR A 38 18.06 -18.91 6.75
C THR A 38 17.01 -20.02 6.63
N GLY A 39 15.94 -20.04 7.44
CA GLY A 39 14.88 -21.08 7.45
C GLY A 39 14.67 -21.89 6.14
N SER A 40 14.75 -23.23 6.15
CA SER A 40 14.49 -24.06 4.96
C SER A 40 13.01 -23.93 4.56
N ASN A 41 12.71 -23.66 3.29
CA ASN A 41 11.33 -23.45 2.80
C ASN A 41 10.56 -22.39 3.62
N ALA A 42 11.26 -21.36 4.10
CA ALA A 42 10.64 -20.24 4.80
C ALA A 42 10.30 -19.13 3.81
N LYS A 43 9.07 -18.59 3.90
CA LYS A 43 8.56 -17.44 3.11
C LYS A 43 9.59 -16.30 2.94
N PHE A 44 10.43 -16.07 3.94
CA PHE A 44 11.40 -14.98 3.99
C PHE A 44 12.87 -15.44 3.96
N GLY A 45 13.14 -16.75 3.89
CA GLY A 45 14.49 -17.30 3.97
C GLY A 45 15.42 -16.80 2.86
N ALA A 46 14.90 -16.50 1.68
CA ALA A 46 15.67 -15.98 0.56
C ALA A 46 16.13 -14.52 0.76
N ALA A 47 15.35 -13.70 1.48
CA ALA A 47 15.76 -12.34 1.84
C ALA A 47 16.98 -12.38 2.77
N ALA A 48 16.91 -13.22 3.81
CA ALA A 48 18.04 -13.45 4.71
C ALA A 48 19.28 -14.00 3.99
N ALA A 49 19.08 -14.91 3.02
CA ALA A 49 20.17 -15.44 2.21
C ALA A 49 20.86 -14.37 1.35
N LEU A 50 20.08 -13.50 0.68
CA LEU A 50 20.64 -12.36 -0.07
C LEU A 50 21.45 -11.44 0.83
N ALA A 51 20.92 -11.08 2.01
CA ALA A 51 21.66 -10.22 2.94
C ALA A 51 22.98 -10.85 3.40
N ARG A 52 22.95 -12.13 3.79
CA ARG A 52 24.18 -12.84 4.22
C ARG A 52 25.20 -12.95 3.10
N LEU A 53 24.78 -13.27 1.88
CA LEU A 53 25.69 -13.35 0.73
C LEU A 53 26.19 -11.97 0.27
N ALA A 54 25.46 -10.90 0.54
CA ALA A 54 25.96 -9.54 0.32
C ALA A 54 27.09 -9.17 1.31
N LEU A 55 27.05 -9.69 2.54
CA LEU A 55 28.13 -9.52 3.53
C LEU A 55 29.30 -10.48 3.29
N ASN A 56 29.00 -11.73 2.95
CA ASN A 56 29.97 -12.79 2.70
C ASN A 56 29.51 -13.65 1.51
N PRO A 57 29.99 -13.37 0.29
CA PRO A 57 29.64 -14.14 -0.91
C PRO A 57 30.04 -15.62 -0.85
N ASP A 58 30.91 -16.02 0.07
CA ASP A 58 31.40 -17.38 0.26
C ASP A 58 30.78 -18.07 1.49
N ASP A 59 29.64 -17.58 2.00
CA ASP A 59 28.90 -18.18 3.11
C ASP A 59 28.36 -19.57 2.73
N ALA A 60 29.17 -20.60 2.99
CA ALA A 60 28.89 -21.99 2.64
C ALA A 60 27.59 -22.53 3.27
N GLU A 61 27.23 -22.06 4.47
CA GLU A 61 25.96 -22.46 5.11
C GLU A 61 24.78 -21.95 4.27
N VAL A 62 24.82 -20.71 3.81
CA VAL A 62 23.74 -20.12 3.01
C VAL A 62 23.66 -20.73 1.63
N ILE A 63 24.80 -20.99 0.98
CA ILE A 63 24.87 -21.67 -0.32
C ILE A 63 24.24 -23.06 -0.23
N ASP A 64 24.61 -23.84 0.79
CA ASP A 64 24.01 -25.15 1.07
C ASP A 64 22.50 -25.03 1.33
N ARG A 65 22.09 -24.07 2.16
CA ARG A 65 20.68 -23.84 2.48
C ARG A 65 19.82 -23.55 1.26
N ILE A 66 20.32 -22.73 0.34
CA ILE A 66 19.63 -22.37 -0.90
C ILE A 66 19.59 -23.56 -1.86
N THR A 67 20.67 -24.34 -1.93
CA THR A 67 20.70 -25.61 -2.66
C THR A 67 19.55 -26.51 -2.21
N HIS A 68 19.40 -26.69 -0.90
CA HIS A 68 18.42 -27.60 -0.28
C HIS A 68 17.09 -26.91 0.08
N PHE A 69 16.82 -25.72 -0.46
CA PHE A 69 15.71 -24.87 0.00
C PHE A 69 14.34 -25.56 -0.07
N TYR A 70 14.14 -26.38 -1.11
CA TYR A 70 12.88 -27.05 -1.41
C TYR A 70 12.85 -28.55 -1.05
N ASP A 71 13.83 -29.06 -0.30
CA ASP A 71 13.91 -30.49 0.00
C ASP A 71 12.77 -30.97 0.90
N LYS A 72 12.30 -30.09 1.78
CA LYS A 72 11.17 -30.36 2.68
C LYS A 72 9.80 -30.13 2.03
N VAL A 73 9.74 -29.69 0.77
CA VAL A 73 8.47 -29.58 0.04
C VAL A 73 8.04 -30.99 -0.39
N PRO A 74 6.84 -31.47 -0.02
CA PRO A 74 6.37 -32.80 -0.42
C PRO A 74 6.39 -32.98 -1.94
N ALA A 75 6.78 -34.17 -2.41
CA ALA A 75 6.72 -34.49 -3.84
C ALA A 75 5.29 -34.31 -4.38
N GLY A 76 5.17 -33.72 -5.57
CA GLY A 76 3.85 -33.46 -6.18
C GLY A 76 3.09 -32.25 -5.59
N SER A 77 3.64 -31.57 -4.58
CA SER A 77 3.18 -30.24 -4.18
C SER A 77 3.94 -29.15 -4.94
N ASN A 78 3.48 -27.91 -4.81
CA ASN A 78 4.15 -26.75 -5.40
C ASN A 78 5.06 -26.08 -4.37
N GLY A 79 6.08 -25.39 -4.86
CA GLY A 79 6.86 -24.48 -4.04
C GLY A 79 5.98 -23.34 -3.49
N GLN A 80 6.46 -22.71 -2.42
CA GLN A 80 5.77 -21.57 -1.84
C GLN A 80 6.04 -20.34 -2.72
N GLN A 81 4.99 -19.73 -3.30
CA GLN A 81 5.14 -18.67 -4.30
C GLN A 81 5.99 -17.46 -3.85
N PHE A 82 6.03 -17.20 -2.54
CA PHE A 82 6.79 -16.08 -1.96
C PHE A 82 8.31 -16.31 -1.95
N SER A 83 8.78 -17.55 -2.13
CA SER A 83 10.22 -17.84 -2.15
C SER A 83 10.81 -17.87 -3.56
N TYR A 84 10.01 -18.11 -4.60
CA TYR A 84 10.52 -18.32 -5.95
C TYR A 84 11.43 -17.19 -6.47
N PRO A 85 11.04 -15.90 -6.43
CA PRO A 85 11.88 -14.84 -7.00
C PRO A 85 13.13 -14.62 -6.15
N GLY A 86 13.02 -14.74 -4.82
CA GLY A 86 14.17 -14.59 -3.92
C GLY A 86 15.21 -15.68 -4.18
N VAL A 87 14.80 -16.94 -4.32
CA VAL A 87 15.72 -18.04 -4.67
C VAL A 87 16.32 -17.85 -6.06
N ALA A 88 15.52 -17.44 -7.05
CA ALA A 88 16.03 -17.12 -8.38
C ALA A 88 17.05 -15.98 -8.38
N TRP A 89 16.85 -14.98 -7.53
CA TRP A 89 17.77 -13.84 -7.39
C TRP A 89 19.07 -14.24 -6.69
N VAL A 90 19.01 -14.98 -5.58
CA VAL A 90 20.23 -15.51 -4.94
C VAL A 90 21.06 -16.31 -5.94
N LEU A 91 20.40 -17.22 -6.66
CA LEU A 91 21.07 -18.06 -7.64
C LEU A 91 21.68 -17.24 -8.79
N GLY A 92 20.98 -16.21 -9.28
CA GLY A 92 21.50 -15.34 -10.34
C GLY A 92 22.69 -14.50 -9.91
N LYS A 93 22.54 -13.76 -8.79
CA LYS A 93 23.56 -12.82 -8.29
C LYS A 93 24.84 -13.54 -7.84
N TYR A 94 24.71 -14.77 -7.35
CA TYR A 94 25.83 -15.56 -6.81
C TYR A 94 26.05 -16.87 -7.56
N TRP A 95 25.69 -16.94 -8.86
CA TRP A 95 25.75 -18.16 -9.65
C TRP A 95 27.06 -18.93 -9.48
N GLU A 96 28.20 -18.24 -9.63
CA GLU A 96 29.56 -18.81 -9.54
C GLU A 96 29.95 -19.35 -8.15
N LYS A 97 29.17 -19.05 -7.12
CA LYS A 97 29.37 -19.58 -5.77
C LYS A 97 28.71 -20.95 -5.57
N PHE A 98 27.78 -21.34 -6.44
CA PHE A 98 27.18 -22.68 -6.45
C PHE A 98 27.96 -23.61 -7.37
N THR A 99 28.31 -24.80 -6.86
CA THR A 99 28.89 -25.87 -7.70
C THR A 99 27.84 -26.41 -8.70
N PRO A 100 28.26 -27.04 -9.80
CA PRO A 100 27.34 -27.68 -10.74
C PRO A 100 26.36 -28.65 -10.07
N ALA A 101 26.84 -29.49 -9.14
CA ALA A 101 26.01 -30.44 -8.40
C ALA A 101 24.93 -29.75 -7.54
N GLN A 102 25.26 -28.63 -6.90
CA GLN A 102 24.31 -27.84 -6.14
C GLN A 102 23.24 -27.21 -7.04
N ARG A 103 23.64 -26.64 -8.18
CA ARG A 103 22.72 -26.08 -9.18
C ARG A 103 21.77 -27.16 -9.70
N ASP A 104 22.28 -28.35 -10.01
CA ASP A 104 21.49 -29.47 -10.50
C ASP A 104 20.51 -30.01 -9.46
N HIS A 105 20.91 -30.09 -8.19
CA HIS A 105 20.01 -30.49 -7.10
C HIS A 105 18.81 -29.55 -6.98
N LEU A 106 19.05 -28.23 -6.92
CA LEU A 106 17.99 -27.24 -6.85
C LEU A 106 17.08 -27.27 -8.08
N LYS A 107 17.68 -27.36 -9.28
CA LYS A 107 16.95 -27.48 -10.56
C LYS A 107 16.02 -28.69 -10.58
N ALA A 108 16.49 -29.85 -10.11
CA ALA A 108 15.68 -31.07 -10.06
C ALA A 108 14.42 -30.89 -9.19
N ARG A 109 14.53 -30.17 -8.07
CA ARG A 109 13.37 -29.82 -7.23
C ARG A 109 12.41 -28.88 -7.96
N LEU A 110 12.92 -27.82 -8.58
CA LEU A 110 12.12 -26.81 -9.28
C LEU A 110 11.31 -27.40 -10.46
N LYS A 111 11.89 -28.34 -11.22
CA LYS A 111 11.20 -29.03 -12.33
C LYS A 111 9.97 -29.83 -11.89
N GLY A 112 9.92 -30.25 -10.62
CA GLY A 112 8.79 -30.99 -10.04
C GLY A 112 7.55 -30.14 -9.73
N PHE A 113 7.67 -28.81 -9.73
CA PHE A 113 6.55 -27.90 -9.50
C PHE A 113 5.74 -27.69 -10.77
N ASN A 114 4.41 -27.54 -10.66
CA ASN A 114 3.54 -27.35 -11.82
C ASN A 114 2.93 -25.94 -11.91
N ASP A 115 3.39 -25.01 -11.05
CA ASP A 115 2.73 -23.72 -10.87
C ASP A 115 3.61 -22.49 -11.09
N LEU A 116 4.82 -22.63 -11.66
CA LEU A 116 5.70 -21.50 -11.99
C LEU A 116 5.11 -20.54 -13.02
N LEU A 117 4.16 -20.99 -13.84
CA LEU A 117 3.36 -20.13 -14.75
C LEU A 117 1.91 -19.96 -14.26
N GLY A 118 1.59 -20.49 -13.09
CA GLY A 118 0.26 -20.36 -12.50
C GLY A 118 0.05 -18.97 -11.90
N HIS A 119 -1.20 -18.66 -11.59
CA HIS A 119 -1.55 -17.41 -10.91
C HIS A 119 -2.46 -17.69 -9.71
N GLY A 120 -2.54 -16.71 -8.81
CA GLY A 120 -3.50 -16.68 -7.72
C GLY A 120 -4.06 -15.27 -7.66
N THR A 121 -3.41 -14.42 -6.86
CA THR A 121 -3.54 -12.96 -6.90
C THR A 121 -2.47 -12.35 -7.81
N GLU A 122 -2.56 -11.05 -8.08
CA GLU A 122 -1.63 -10.32 -8.96
C GLU A 122 -0.16 -10.46 -8.51
N ASN A 123 0.14 -10.25 -7.22
CA ASN A 123 1.48 -10.48 -6.67
C ASN A 123 2.01 -11.91 -6.90
N HIS A 124 1.14 -12.94 -6.82
CA HIS A 124 1.53 -14.33 -7.06
C HIS A 124 1.95 -14.53 -8.52
N ALA A 125 1.19 -13.95 -9.46
CA ALA A 125 1.52 -14.02 -10.88
C ALA A 125 2.89 -13.38 -11.16
N ILE A 126 3.12 -12.17 -10.64
CA ILE A 126 4.39 -11.43 -10.79
C ILE A 126 5.58 -12.23 -10.22
N MET A 127 5.44 -12.73 -8.98
CA MET A 127 6.50 -13.53 -8.35
C MET A 127 6.84 -14.78 -9.17
N LYS A 128 5.82 -15.54 -9.57
CA LYS A 128 5.99 -16.79 -10.31
C LYS A 128 6.57 -16.55 -11.70
N GLY A 129 6.03 -15.57 -12.44
CA GLY A 129 6.50 -15.21 -13.77
C GLY A 129 7.96 -14.72 -13.78
N ALA A 130 8.33 -13.83 -12.86
CA ALA A 130 9.72 -13.38 -12.74
C ALA A 130 10.69 -14.54 -12.46
N ALA A 131 10.32 -15.44 -11.53
CA ALA A 131 11.16 -16.59 -11.21
C ALA A 131 11.23 -17.61 -12.35
N ALA A 132 10.12 -17.89 -13.02
CA ALA A 132 10.06 -18.78 -14.18
C ALA A 132 11.00 -18.29 -15.30
N TYR A 133 10.97 -16.99 -15.58
CA TYR A 133 11.87 -16.36 -16.55
C TYR A 133 13.34 -16.56 -16.17
N LEU A 134 13.72 -16.21 -14.93
CA LEU A 134 15.10 -16.31 -14.47
C LEU A 134 15.61 -17.75 -14.41
N PHE A 135 14.81 -18.70 -13.91
CA PHE A 135 15.20 -20.11 -13.88
C PHE A 135 15.43 -20.65 -15.30
N ALA A 136 14.56 -20.33 -16.25
CA ALA A 136 14.74 -20.75 -17.64
C ALA A 136 15.99 -20.11 -18.28
N GLN A 137 16.29 -18.86 -17.93
CA GLN A 137 17.52 -18.16 -18.37
C GLN A 137 18.78 -18.86 -17.85
N TYR A 138 18.81 -19.31 -16.60
CA TYR A 138 20.00 -19.94 -16.01
C TYR A 138 20.29 -21.35 -16.54
N TRP A 139 19.29 -22.04 -17.09
CA TRP A 139 19.41 -23.37 -17.67
C TRP A 139 18.79 -23.41 -19.08
N PRO A 140 19.38 -22.74 -20.08
CA PRO A 140 18.73 -22.48 -21.37
C PRO A 140 18.38 -23.74 -22.18
N ASP A 141 19.14 -24.83 -21.99
CA ASP A 141 18.97 -26.09 -22.73
C ASP A 141 18.15 -27.15 -21.97
N GLU A 142 17.61 -26.79 -20.80
CA GLU A 142 16.91 -27.74 -19.93
C GLU A 142 15.50 -28.08 -20.47
N THR A 143 15.05 -29.30 -20.16
CA THR A 143 13.72 -29.79 -20.54
C THR A 143 12.97 -30.32 -19.32
N GLY A 144 11.66 -30.44 -19.44
CA GLY A 144 10.83 -31.08 -18.42
C GLY A 144 10.48 -30.21 -17.22
N TRP A 145 10.50 -28.89 -17.39
CA TRP A 145 9.85 -27.96 -16.48
C TRP A 145 8.36 -28.25 -16.39
N LEU A 146 7.74 -27.78 -15.30
CA LEU A 146 6.30 -27.93 -15.09
C LEU A 146 5.86 -29.39 -15.22
N ARG A 147 6.61 -30.30 -14.58
CA ARG A 147 6.42 -31.76 -14.62
C ARG A 147 6.45 -32.34 -16.03
N GLY A 148 7.45 -31.98 -16.82
CA GLY A 148 7.63 -32.56 -18.15
C GLY A 148 6.98 -31.78 -19.29
N THR A 149 6.24 -30.70 -19.02
CA THR A 149 5.39 -30.07 -20.03
C THR A 149 6.08 -28.96 -20.82
N HIS A 150 7.21 -28.42 -20.35
CA HIS A 150 7.89 -27.30 -20.98
C HIS A 150 9.41 -27.51 -21.08
N THR A 151 9.99 -27.03 -22.19
CA THR A 151 11.43 -26.74 -22.28
C THR A 151 11.75 -25.38 -21.66
N SER A 152 13.01 -25.08 -21.38
CA SER A 152 13.44 -23.75 -20.92
C SER A 152 13.05 -22.66 -21.91
N ALA A 153 13.22 -22.88 -23.22
CA ALA A 153 12.81 -21.92 -24.24
C ALA A 153 11.30 -21.60 -24.17
N GLN A 154 10.44 -22.61 -24.01
CA GLN A 154 8.99 -22.42 -23.88
C GLN A 154 8.61 -21.72 -22.57
N LEU A 155 9.23 -22.13 -21.45
CA LEU A 155 9.01 -21.52 -20.14
C LEU A 155 9.41 -20.04 -20.15
N MET A 156 10.61 -19.74 -20.68
CA MET A 156 11.15 -18.38 -20.77
C MET A 156 10.27 -17.48 -21.62
N GLU A 157 9.88 -17.92 -22.81
CA GLU A 157 9.06 -17.10 -23.72
C GLU A 157 7.66 -16.83 -23.16
N THR A 158 7.06 -17.84 -22.51
CA THR A 158 5.75 -17.66 -21.87
C THR A 158 5.83 -16.67 -20.71
N ALA A 159 6.82 -16.85 -19.82
CA ALA A 159 7.04 -15.95 -18.69
C ALA A 159 7.38 -14.53 -19.16
N ARG A 160 8.22 -14.38 -20.20
CA ARG A 160 8.58 -13.11 -20.80
C ARG A 160 7.36 -12.35 -21.32
N THR A 161 6.54 -13.03 -22.12
CA THR A 161 5.31 -12.46 -22.69
C THR A 161 4.37 -11.98 -21.59
N GLN A 162 4.14 -12.83 -20.58
CA GLN A 162 3.30 -12.53 -19.43
C GLN A 162 3.82 -11.35 -18.60
N MET A 163 5.12 -11.33 -18.30
CA MET A 163 5.74 -10.27 -17.49
C MET A 163 5.75 -8.93 -18.22
N LEU A 164 6.07 -8.89 -19.53
CA LEU A 164 5.98 -7.66 -20.32
C LEU A 164 4.55 -7.12 -20.39
N ALA A 165 3.54 -8.00 -20.48
CA ALA A 165 2.14 -7.60 -20.46
C ALA A 165 1.74 -6.96 -19.12
N VAL A 166 2.16 -7.56 -17.98
CA VAL A 166 1.92 -6.96 -16.65
C VAL A 166 2.60 -5.61 -16.53
N MET A 167 3.90 -5.53 -16.81
CA MET A 167 4.64 -4.30 -16.56
C MET A 167 4.15 -3.15 -17.46
N ARG A 168 3.78 -3.44 -18.71
CA ARG A 168 3.11 -2.47 -19.59
C ARG A 168 1.77 -2.01 -19.05
N SER A 169 0.99 -2.90 -18.43
CA SER A 169 -0.32 -2.57 -17.89
C SER A 169 -0.26 -1.58 -16.72
N LEU A 170 0.85 -1.56 -15.97
CA LEU A 170 1.08 -0.56 -14.91
C LEU A 170 0.96 0.86 -15.47
N TYR A 171 1.50 1.09 -16.66
CA TYR A 171 1.50 2.38 -17.35
C TYR A 171 0.17 2.70 -18.04
N ASP A 172 -0.63 1.68 -18.32
CA ASP A 172 -1.92 1.81 -19.01
C ASP A 172 -3.06 2.09 -18.03
N LYS A 173 -3.04 1.41 -16.88
CA LYS A 173 -4.19 1.36 -15.97
C LYS A 173 -3.83 1.24 -14.50
N GLY A 174 -2.58 0.99 -14.13
CA GLY A 174 -2.18 0.67 -12.76
C GLY A 174 -2.26 -0.83 -12.45
N TYR A 175 -2.47 -1.19 -11.18
CA TYR A 175 -2.46 -2.57 -10.68
C TYR A 175 -3.50 -2.79 -9.58
N GLU A 176 -3.99 -4.03 -9.42
CA GLU A 176 -5.14 -4.36 -8.56
C GLU A 176 -4.86 -4.19 -7.06
N GLU A 177 -3.66 -4.52 -6.60
CA GLU A 177 -3.27 -4.36 -5.19
C GLU A 177 -2.70 -2.95 -4.90
N ASN A 178 -3.22 -1.93 -5.60
CA ASN A 178 -2.69 -0.58 -5.59
C ASN A 178 -2.40 -0.03 -4.19
N LEU A 179 -1.17 0.45 -3.99
CA LEU A 179 -0.66 1.09 -2.78
C LEU A 179 -0.82 0.24 -1.51
N SER A 180 -0.84 -1.09 -1.66
CA SER A 180 -1.00 -1.95 -0.50
C SER A 180 0.10 -1.75 0.53
N THR A 181 -0.30 -1.37 1.74
CA THR A 181 0.59 -1.23 2.89
C THR A 181 1.26 -2.56 3.28
N THR A 182 0.66 -3.68 2.88
CA THR A 182 1.18 -5.03 3.12
C THR A 182 1.93 -5.61 1.93
N TYR A 183 1.38 -5.48 0.71
CA TYR A 183 1.84 -6.23 -0.47
C TYR A 183 2.61 -5.39 -1.49
N ALA A 184 2.68 -4.06 -1.40
CA ALA A 184 3.47 -3.28 -2.35
C ALA A 184 4.95 -3.71 -2.38
N ALA A 185 5.55 -4.04 -1.22
CA ALA A 185 6.90 -4.60 -1.18
C ALA A 185 7.01 -6.00 -1.83
N VAL A 186 5.92 -6.78 -1.80
CA VAL A 186 5.82 -8.09 -2.46
C VAL A 186 5.75 -7.93 -3.98
N HIS A 187 5.20 -6.82 -4.48
CA HIS A 187 5.24 -6.46 -5.90
C HIS A 187 6.61 -5.99 -6.34
N LEU A 188 7.35 -5.26 -5.49
CA LEU A 188 8.64 -4.68 -5.85
C LEU A 188 9.74 -5.73 -6.04
N PHE A 189 9.87 -6.70 -5.14
CA PHE A 189 11.05 -7.57 -5.14
C PHE A 189 11.24 -8.48 -6.36
N PRO A 190 10.20 -8.96 -7.06
CA PRO A 190 10.38 -9.70 -8.31
C PRO A 190 10.94 -8.80 -9.41
N TYR A 191 10.57 -7.51 -9.43
CA TYR A 191 11.13 -6.55 -10.39
C TYR A 191 12.58 -6.18 -10.06
N TYR A 192 12.95 -6.07 -8.78
CA TYR A 192 14.36 -5.96 -8.40
C TYR A 192 15.18 -7.17 -8.87
N ALA A 193 14.66 -8.39 -8.68
CA ALA A 193 15.32 -9.60 -9.16
C ALA A 193 15.53 -9.60 -10.68
N LEU A 194 14.51 -9.18 -11.45
CA LEU A 194 14.64 -9.05 -12.91
C LEU A 194 15.61 -7.95 -13.32
N TYR A 195 15.58 -6.79 -12.65
CA TYR A 195 16.50 -5.69 -12.93
C TYR A 195 17.98 -6.10 -12.70
N ASP A 196 18.24 -6.76 -11.57
CA ASP A 196 19.58 -7.21 -11.19
C ASP A 196 20.07 -8.38 -12.07
N CYS A 197 19.20 -9.35 -12.41
CA CYS A 197 19.62 -10.66 -12.96
C CYS A 197 19.20 -10.97 -14.41
N ALA A 198 18.24 -10.25 -15.01
CA ALA A 198 17.85 -10.53 -16.39
C ALA A 198 18.95 -10.10 -17.37
N THR A 199 19.28 -10.98 -18.31
CA THR A 199 20.29 -10.69 -19.36
C THR A 199 19.66 -10.12 -20.63
N ASP A 200 18.35 -10.32 -20.85
CA ASP A 200 17.61 -9.66 -21.93
C ASP A 200 17.45 -8.17 -21.60
N PRO A 201 18.01 -7.25 -22.41
CA PRO A 201 17.90 -5.82 -22.16
C PRO A 201 16.46 -5.31 -22.19
N GLU A 202 15.55 -5.96 -22.94
CA GLU A 202 14.14 -5.58 -22.97
C GLU A 202 13.43 -5.90 -21.65
N VAL A 203 13.69 -7.08 -21.08
CA VAL A 203 13.12 -7.48 -19.78
C VAL A 203 13.70 -6.63 -18.65
N LYS A 204 15.01 -6.37 -18.69
CA LYS A 204 15.66 -5.48 -17.70
C LYS A 204 15.12 -4.06 -17.76
N SER A 205 14.98 -3.48 -18.95
CA SER A 205 14.39 -2.14 -19.15
C SER A 205 12.92 -2.09 -18.71
N ALA A 206 12.14 -3.14 -18.97
CA ALA A 206 10.77 -3.25 -18.49
C ALA A 206 10.68 -3.35 -16.95
N ALA A 207 11.57 -4.12 -16.32
CA ALA A 207 11.65 -4.19 -14.87
C ALA A 207 12.03 -2.84 -14.24
N ASP A 208 12.97 -2.12 -14.85
CA ASP A 208 13.33 -0.75 -14.44
C ASP A 208 12.12 0.18 -14.50
N ALA A 209 11.35 0.16 -15.60
CA ALA A 209 10.15 0.97 -15.74
C ALA A 209 9.06 0.58 -14.72
N ALA A 210 8.87 -0.71 -14.45
CA ALA A 210 7.94 -1.16 -13.41
C ALA A 210 8.31 -0.61 -12.02
N LEU A 211 9.61 -0.60 -11.68
CA LEU A 211 10.11 -0.01 -10.44
C LEU A 211 9.89 1.50 -10.38
N HIS A 212 10.16 2.22 -11.48
CA HIS A 212 9.86 3.64 -11.59
C HIS A 212 8.37 3.94 -11.38
N PHE A 213 7.47 3.17 -11.99
CA PHE A 213 6.04 3.29 -11.77
C PHE A 213 5.66 3.08 -10.30
N HIS A 214 6.05 1.96 -9.70
CA HIS A 214 5.64 1.62 -8.34
C HIS A 214 6.17 2.65 -7.34
N VAL A 215 7.45 3.01 -7.43
CA VAL A 215 8.08 3.92 -6.46
C VAL A 215 7.62 5.35 -6.67
N THR A 216 7.31 5.78 -7.91
CA THR A 216 6.64 7.07 -8.16
C THR A 216 5.25 7.11 -7.55
N ASN A 217 4.45 6.07 -7.76
CA ASN A 217 3.10 6.00 -7.22
C ASN A 217 3.11 6.00 -5.68
N LEU A 218 4.09 5.32 -5.05
CA LEU A 218 4.32 5.38 -3.62
C LEU A 218 4.72 6.79 -3.16
N ALA A 219 5.68 7.44 -3.84
CA ALA A 219 6.16 8.77 -3.53
C ALA A 219 5.05 9.84 -3.58
N ALA A 220 4.20 9.78 -4.61
CA ALA A 220 3.05 10.68 -4.78
C ALA A 220 2.00 10.53 -3.66
N ASN A 221 1.99 9.36 -2.99
CA ASN A 221 1.02 8.98 -1.97
C ASN A 221 1.66 8.77 -0.60
N HIS A 222 2.85 9.32 -0.39
CA HIS A 222 3.61 9.23 0.85
C HIS A 222 3.44 10.49 1.69
N PHE A 223 3.12 10.33 2.98
CA PHE A 223 3.14 11.42 3.95
C PHE A 223 3.61 10.90 5.31
N GLY A 224 4.73 11.41 5.82
CA GLY A 224 5.21 11.07 7.17
C GLY A 224 5.50 9.58 7.39
N GLY A 225 5.87 8.84 6.34
CA GLY A 225 6.08 7.39 6.40
C GLY A 225 4.83 6.56 6.11
N LEU A 226 3.67 7.19 6.03
CA LEU A 226 2.38 6.55 5.78
C LEU A 226 1.96 6.66 4.31
N VAL A 227 1.14 5.70 3.88
CA VAL A 227 0.40 5.77 2.63
C VAL A 227 -0.88 6.56 2.84
N ILE A 228 -1.13 7.54 1.98
CA ILE A 228 -2.37 8.32 1.95
C ILE A 228 -3.50 7.46 1.33
N PRO A 229 -4.65 7.27 2.01
CA PRO A 229 -5.82 6.62 1.41
C PRO A 229 -6.28 7.31 0.12
N PRO A 230 -7.09 6.68 -0.74
CA PRO A 230 -7.51 5.28 -0.67
C PRO A 230 -6.38 4.27 -0.97
N TYR A 231 -6.39 3.08 -0.37
CA TYR A 231 -5.45 1.99 -0.69
C TYR A 231 -6.02 0.59 -0.38
N ASN A 232 -5.41 -0.43 -1.00
CA ASN A 232 -5.83 -1.83 -0.90
C ASN A 232 -5.08 -2.65 0.17
N ARG A 233 -5.65 -3.78 0.59
CA ARG A 233 -4.94 -4.88 1.27
C ARG A 233 -4.14 -4.44 2.51
N GLU A 234 -4.82 -3.72 3.42
CA GLU A 234 -4.27 -3.37 4.73
C GLU A 234 -4.49 -4.52 5.74
N ASN A 235 -3.39 -5.19 6.13
CA ASN A 235 -3.43 -6.22 7.17
C ASN A 235 -3.06 -5.69 8.56
N ALA A 236 -2.48 -4.48 8.62
CA ALA A 236 -2.00 -3.85 9.84
C ALA A 236 -2.28 -2.34 9.81
N PRO A 237 -2.64 -1.74 10.95
CA PRO A 237 -2.65 -0.29 11.08
C PRO A 237 -1.27 0.30 10.76
N GLN A 238 -1.28 1.44 10.07
CA GLN A 238 -0.06 2.21 9.85
C GLN A 238 0.39 2.90 11.16
N GLN A 239 1.66 3.31 11.27
CA GLN A 239 2.26 3.83 12.50
C GLN A 239 3.31 4.91 12.15
N ASN A 240 3.34 5.99 12.92
CA ASN A 240 4.18 7.18 12.75
C ASN A 240 5.23 7.34 13.89
N THR A 241 5.56 6.26 14.60
CA THR A 241 6.46 6.33 15.77
C THR A 241 7.92 5.97 15.48
N TYR A 242 8.78 6.55 16.32
CA TYR A 242 10.23 6.33 16.49
C TYR A 242 10.63 4.95 17.05
N ARG A 243 9.69 4.15 17.59
CA ARG A 243 9.99 2.83 18.16
C ARG A 243 9.05 1.75 17.62
N LEU A 244 9.63 0.63 17.22
CA LEU A 244 8.88 -0.59 17.01
C LEU A 244 8.17 -0.94 18.33
N GLY A 245 6.85 -0.86 18.35
CA GLY A 245 6.09 -1.61 19.35
C GLY A 245 6.19 -3.10 19.02
N SER A 246 5.93 -3.97 19.99
CA SER A 246 5.93 -5.44 19.86
C SER A 246 4.83 -6.01 18.92
N GLY A 247 4.43 -5.27 17.89
CA GLY A 247 3.30 -5.57 17.02
C GLY A 247 3.69 -5.61 15.54
N TYR A 248 2.87 -6.32 14.77
CA TYR A 248 2.96 -6.43 13.33
C TYR A 248 2.82 -5.04 12.66
N ILE A 249 3.69 -4.74 11.69
CA ILE A 249 3.74 -3.45 10.99
C ILE A 249 3.50 -3.66 9.50
N ALA A 250 2.87 -2.68 8.86
CA ALA A 250 2.77 -2.61 7.41
C ALA A 250 4.16 -2.62 6.76
N THR A 251 4.46 -3.70 6.01
CA THR A 251 5.73 -3.95 5.32
C THR A 251 6.26 -2.72 4.57
N LEU A 252 5.37 -2.00 3.88
CA LEU A 252 5.74 -0.91 2.99
C LEU A 252 6.43 0.26 3.72
N GLN A 253 6.17 0.47 5.01
CA GLN A 253 6.83 1.53 5.76
C GLN A 253 8.34 1.33 5.91
N TRP A 254 8.83 0.09 5.82
CA TRP A 254 10.26 -0.15 5.78
C TRP A 254 10.89 0.28 4.45
N VAL A 255 10.16 0.12 3.34
CA VAL A 255 10.59 0.63 2.03
C VAL A 255 10.60 2.15 2.05
N HIS A 256 9.58 2.80 2.61
CA HIS A 256 9.59 4.25 2.83
C HIS A 256 10.77 4.68 3.70
N TRP A 257 11.10 3.93 4.75
CA TRP A 257 12.28 4.24 5.57
C TRP A 257 13.59 4.11 4.82
N LEU A 258 13.77 3.03 4.05
CA LEU A 258 14.99 2.84 3.28
C LEU A 258 15.23 4.02 2.33
N TYR A 259 14.20 4.43 1.59
CA TYR A 259 14.33 5.49 0.58
C TYR A 259 14.23 6.91 1.14
N TRP A 260 13.31 7.16 2.07
CA TRP A 260 12.90 8.51 2.48
C TRP A 260 12.84 8.70 4.00
N ALA A 261 13.85 8.21 4.73
CA ALA A 261 13.89 8.28 6.20
C ALA A 261 13.67 9.69 6.76
N GLU A 262 14.19 10.71 6.09
CA GLU A 262 14.06 12.13 6.45
C GLU A 262 12.62 12.67 6.35
N ALA A 263 11.75 11.99 5.61
CA ALA A 263 10.36 12.39 5.39
C ALA A 263 9.38 11.65 6.31
N GLN A 264 9.87 11.08 7.42
CA GLN A 264 9.07 10.36 8.41
C GLN A 264 9.72 10.39 9.80
N ASN A 265 8.96 10.02 10.83
CA ASN A 265 9.41 10.08 12.22
C ASN A 265 9.99 8.76 12.75
N ARG A 266 10.28 7.80 11.86
CA ARG A 266 10.61 6.43 12.23
C ARG A 266 12.11 6.17 12.17
N ILE A 267 12.63 5.57 13.25
CA ILE A 267 13.98 4.99 13.31
C ILE A 267 13.86 3.51 13.68
N PRO A 268 14.52 2.59 12.96
CA PRO A 268 14.55 1.17 13.32
C PRO A 268 15.20 0.92 14.67
N VAL A 269 14.82 -0.17 15.33
CA VAL A 269 15.62 -0.81 16.38
C VAL A 269 15.94 -2.25 15.96
N GLY A 270 17.20 -2.66 16.11
CA GLY A 270 17.74 -3.87 15.44
C GLY A 270 17.13 -5.20 15.88
N GLU A 271 16.82 -5.36 17.17
CA GLU A 271 16.39 -6.66 17.73
C GLU A 271 15.02 -7.16 17.23
N ASP A 272 14.17 -6.26 16.71
CA ASP A 272 12.83 -6.58 16.21
C ASP A 272 12.79 -6.84 14.70
N PHE A 273 13.82 -6.40 13.96
CA PHE A 273 13.78 -6.43 12.49
C PHE A 273 13.76 -7.85 11.93
N VAL A 274 14.66 -8.72 12.40
CA VAL A 274 14.79 -10.10 11.91
C VAL A 274 13.61 -10.99 12.36
N ARG A 275 13.01 -10.67 13.51
CA ARG A 275 11.94 -11.48 14.12
C ARG A 275 10.60 -11.35 13.39
N ILE A 276 10.33 -10.21 12.78
CA ILE A 276 9.07 -9.95 12.08
C ILE A 276 9.28 -10.28 10.61
N GLY A 277 8.78 -11.45 10.19
CA GLY A 277 9.03 -11.99 8.85
C GLY A 277 8.72 -11.01 7.72
N GLU A 278 7.59 -10.31 7.78
CA GLU A 278 7.21 -9.33 6.77
C GLU A 278 8.21 -8.18 6.59
N ASN A 279 8.92 -7.77 7.64
CA ASN A 279 9.92 -6.71 7.54
C ASN A 279 11.05 -7.11 6.58
N GLN A 280 11.30 -8.41 6.40
CA GLN A 280 12.40 -8.90 5.58
C GLN A 280 12.24 -8.58 4.08
N TYR A 281 11.05 -8.18 3.61
CA TYR A 281 10.89 -7.76 2.21
C TYR A 281 11.68 -6.50 1.84
N VAL A 282 11.98 -5.61 2.79
CA VAL A 282 12.81 -4.42 2.49
C VAL A 282 14.25 -4.78 2.16
N VAL A 283 14.72 -5.96 2.59
CA VAL A 283 16.09 -6.43 2.31
C VAL A 283 16.34 -6.54 0.82
N TYR A 284 15.35 -7.00 0.07
CA TYR A 284 15.41 -7.04 -1.38
C TYR A 284 15.73 -5.65 -1.97
N ALA A 285 15.05 -4.60 -1.50
CA ALA A 285 15.34 -3.22 -1.92
C ALA A 285 16.72 -2.73 -1.44
N ALA A 286 17.20 -3.21 -0.29
CA ALA A 286 18.49 -2.85 0.27
C ALA A 286 19.67 -3.46 -0.49
N VAL A 287 19.51 -4.69 -1.01
CA VAL A 287 20.57 -5.42 -1.73
C VAL A 287 20.50 -5.29 -3.25
N SER A 288 19.46 -4.65 -3.79
CA SER A 288 19.34 -4.36 -5.22
C SER A 288 20.21 -3.19 -5.63
N ASP A 289 20.69 -3.25 -6.86
CA ASP A 289 21.47 -2.16 -7.46
C ASP A 289 20.56 -1.00 -7.93
N TRP A 290 19.23 -1.20 -7.95
CA TRP A 290 18.26 -0.19 -8.40
C TRP A 290 18.00 0.92 -7.38
N MET A 291 18.02 2.18 -7.84
CA MET A 291 17.74 3.35 -7.02
C MET A 291 16.60 4.22 -7.58
N PRO A 292 15.71 4.77 -6.73
CA PRO A 292 14.80 5.83 -7.16
C PRO A 292 15.61 7.02 -7.72
N PRO A 293 15.24 7.58 -8.87
CA PRO A 293 15.81 8.83 -9.34
C PRO A 293 15.47 10.00 -8.41
N ALA A 294 16.31 11.04 -8.42
CA ALA A 294 16.17 12.23 -7.59
C ALA A 294 14.79 12.92 -7.72
N ALA A 295 14.17 12.86 -8.92
CA ALA A 295 12.83 13.39 -9.13
C ALA A 295 11.75 12.66 -8.29
N ILE A 296 11.87 11.34 -8.12
CA ILE A 296 10.96 10.57 -7.26
C ILE A 296 11.20 10.92 -5.79
N ASP A 297 12.46 11.03 -5.36
CA ASP A 297 12.80 11.40 -3.98
C ASP A 297 12.28 12.80 -3.61
N CYS A 298 12.41 13.76 -4.53
CA CYS A 298 11.89 15.11 -4.37
C CYS A 298 10.37 15.11 -4.13
N LEU A 299 9.63 14.30 -4.89
CA LEU A 299 8.19 14.12 -4.73
C LEU A 299 7.86 13.48 -3.37
N ALA A 300 8.54 12.40 -2.99
CA ALA A 300 8.29 11.70 -1.73
C ALA A 300 8.54 12.57 -0.49
N ARG A 301 9.58 13.40 -0.54
CA ARG A 301 9.96 14.37 0.51
C ARG A 301 8.99 15.56 0.61
N GLY A 302 8.03 15.67 -0.30
CA GLY A 302 7.03 16.74 -0.28
C GLY A 302 7.61 18.08 -0.69
N GLN A 303 8.65 18.11 -1.52
CA GLN A 303 9.25 19.36 -2.01
C GLN A 303 8.42 20.02 -3.13
N THR A 304 7.33 19.37 -3.55
CA THR A 304 6.40 19.83 -4.59
C THR A 304 5.02 20.21 -4.04
N VAL A 305 4.86 20.26 -2.71
CA VAL A 305 3.59 20.60 -2.04
C VAL A 305 3.36 22.12 -1.99
N PRO A 306 2.11 22.59 -1.88
CA PRO A 306 0.88 21.80 -1.88
C PRO A 306 0.52 21.27 -3.26
N TYR A 307 -0.13 20.11 -3.33
CA TYR A 307 -0.68 19.60 -4.58
C TYR A 307 -1.95 18.77 -4.39
N GLU A 308 -2.73 18.73 -5.47
CA GLU A 308 -3.83 17.79 -5.67
C GLU A 308 -3.36 16.65 -6.58
N LEU A 309 -3.79 15.43 -6.28
CA LEU A 309 -3.52 14.24 -7.07
C LEU A 309 -4.84 13.52 -7.34
N THR A 310 -5.14 13.31 -8.63
CA THR A 310 -6.17 12.39 -9.08
C THR A 310 -5.52 11.13 -9.63
N ALA A 311 -6.07 9.98 -9.28
CA ALA A 311 -5.51 8.70 -9.72
C ALA A 311 -6.60 7.65 -9.85
N SER A 312 -6.39 6.70 -10.74
CA SER A 312 -7.22 5.50 -10.84
C SER A 312 -6.38 4.23 -10.90
N ALA A 313 -6.95 3.16 -10.39
CA ALA A 313 -6.40 1.82 -10.51
C ALA A 313 -7.53 0.80 -10.70
N PRO A 314 -7.22 -0.42 -11.16
CA PRO A 314 -8.12 -1.55 -11.03
C PRO A 314 -8.35 -1.85 -9.54
N SER A 315 -9.46 -2.49 -9.21
CA SER A 315 -9.67 -2.98 -7.86
C SER A 315 -9.30 -4.45 -7.76
N PHE A 316 -8.92 -4.85 -6.56
CA PHE A 316 -8.92 -6.25 -6.19
C PHE A 316 -10.33 -6.84 -6.32
N GLY A 317 -10.42 -8.11 -6.72
CA GLY A 317 -11.68 -8.86 -6.75
C GLY A 317 -12.27 -9.04 -8.14
N HIS A 318 -11.65 -9.91 -8.95
CA HIS A 318 -12.29 -10.46 -10.14
C HIS A 318 -12.02 -11.97 -10.24
N PHE A 319 -12.36 -12.72 -9.19
CA PHE A 319 -12.09 -14.16 -9.16
C PHE A 319 -13.03 -14.92 -10.12
N GLY A 320 -12.54 -15.21 -11.33
CA GLY A 320 -13.11 -16.23 -12.22
C GLY A 320 -14.00 -15.73 -13.36
N THR A 321 -14.11 -14.42 -13.59
CA THR A 321 -14.92 -13.86 -14.70
C THR A 321 -14.23 -12.78 -15.55
N SER A 322 -13.01 -12.35 -15.22
CA SER A 322 -12.19 -11.47 -16.07
C SER A 322 -10.78 -12.04 -16.11
N PRO A 323 -10.09 -11.92 -17.26
CA PRO A 323 -8.71 -12.37 -17.40
C PRO A 323 -7.70 -11.57 -16.56
N GLY A 324 -8.08 -10.86 -15.47
CA GLY A 324 -7.39 -9.77 -14.71
C GLY A 324 -5.89 -9.91 -14.40
N PHE A 325 -5.36 -11.12 -14.51
CA PHE A 325 -3.94 -11.42 -14.37
C PHE A 325 -3.21 -11.18 -15.70
N TRP A 326 -1.92 -10.88 -15.65
CA TRP A 326 -1.13 -10.58 -16.85
C TRP A 326 -1.51 -9.27 -17.56
N GLY A 327 -1.99 -8.29 -16.80
CA GLY A 327 -2.16 -6.91 -17.28
C GLY A 327 -3.48 -6.60 -17.97
N THR A 328 -4.56 -7.23 -17.51
CA THR A 328 -5.92 -7.20 -18.12
C THR A 328 -6.97 -6.55 -17.22
N GLY A 329 -6.60 -6.06 -16.03
CA GLY A 329 -7.49 -5.32 -15.12
C GLY A 329 -8.23 -4.15 -15.79
N THR A 330 -9.31 -3.67 -15.16
CA THR A 330 -10.10 -2.54 -15.68
C THR A 330 -9.76 -1.25 -14.92
N PRO A 331 -9.28 -0.19 -15.59
CA PRO A 331 -9.01 1.10 -14.94
C PRO A 331 -10.29 1.72 -14.35
N GLY A 332 -10.12 2.71 -13.48
CA GLY A 332 -11.24 3.48 -12.93
C GLY A 332 -12.08 2.76 -11.88
N THR A 333 -11.67 1.57 -11.40
CA THR A 333 -12.44 0.80 -10.41
C THR A 333 -12.19 1.30 -8.99
N CYS A 334 -10.97 1.76 -8.72
CA CYS A 334 -10.57 2.49 -7.52
C CYS A 334 -10.16 3.91 -7.96
N VAL A 335 -10.99 4.91 -7.68
CA VAL A 335 -10.68 6.31 -8.01
C VAL A 335 -10.32 7.08 -6.75
N ARG A 336 -9.32 7.94 -6.86
CA ARG A 336 -8.66 8.60 -5.73
C ARG A 336 -8.56 10.08 -6.01
N TYR A 337 -8.86 10.88 -4.99
CA TYR A 337 -8.50 12.28 -4.89
C TYR A 337 -7.69 12.46 -3.62
N VAL A 338 -6.50 13.03 -3.76
CA VAL A 338 -5.58 13.29 -2.66
C VAL A 338 -5.21 14.77 -2.68
N TYR A 339 -5.20 15.38 -1.51
CA TYR A 339 -4.61 16.68 -1.29
C TYR A 339 -3.47 16.53 -0.29
N ARG A 340 -2.30 17.07 -0.63
CA ARG A 340 -1.11 17.03 0.22
C ARG A 340 -0.61 18.44 0.46
N ASP A 341 -0.56 18.82 1.72
CA ASP A 341 0.07 20.02 2.24
C ASP A 341 1.45 19.66 2.88
N LYS A 342 2.18 20.68 3.37
CA LYS A 342 3.39 20.51 4.18
C LYS A 342 3.13 19.80 5.51
N LEU A 343 1.99 20.09 6.16
CA LEU A 343 1.69 19.63 7.52
C LEU A 343 0.60 18.56 7.58
N TYR A 344 -0.11 18.29 6.48
CA TYR A 344 -1.09 17.23 6.44
C TYR A 344 -1.31 16.68 5.02
N ALA A 345 -2.02 15.57 4.94
CA ALA A 345 -2.56 15.03 3.71
C ALA A 345 -3.96 14.47 3.96
N MET A 346 -4.85 14.59 2.98
CA MET A 346 -6.17 14.00 3.02
C MET A 346 -6.42 13.26 1.71
N GLY A 347 -6.96 12.06 1.82
CA GLY A 347 -7.34 11.29 0.65
C GLY A 347 -8.69 10.61 0.82
N SER A 348 -9.45 10.65 -0.26
CA SER A 348 -10.77 10.04 -0.38
C SER A 348 -10.94 9.47 -1.79
N GLY A 349 -12.02 8.73 -1.99
CA GLY A 349 -12.26 8.13 -3.28
C GLY A 349 -13.57 7.39 -3.36
N PHE A 350 -13.82 6.84 -4.54
CA PHE A 350 -15.00 6.03 -4.79
C PHE A 350 -14.61 4.70 -5.44
N PHE A 351 -15.51 3.75 -5.26
CA PHE A 351 -15.35 2.38 -5.74
C PHE A 351 -16.44 2.01 -6.71
N GLN A 352 -16.04 1.24 -7.70
CA GLN A 352 -16.95 0.42 -8.46
C GLN A 352 -16.86 -1.01 -7.91
N TYR A 353 -17.88 -1.43 -7.17
CA TYR A 353 -17.91 -2.74 -6.54
C TYR A 353 -18.43 -3.79 -7.52
N TYR A 354 -17.78 -4.94 -7.55
CA TYR A 354 -18.39 -6.17 -8.02
C TYR A 354 -19.06 -6.85 -6.80
N PRO A 355 -20.39 -7.03 -6.79
CA PRO A 355 -21.07 -7.57 -5.62
C PRO A 355 -20.62 -8.97 -5.16
N ASP A 356 -20.02 -9.74 -6.08
CA ASP A 356 -19.54 -11.09 -5.85
C ASP A 356 -18.11 -11.16 -5.31
N GLU A 357 -17.49 -10.01 -5.02
CA GLU A 357 -16.03 -9.88 -4.86
C GLU A 357 -15.58 -9.37 -3.48
N PHE A 358 -14.26 -9.27 -3.30
CA PHE A 358 -13.61 -9.10 -1.99
C PHE A 358 -13.02 -7.72 -1.76
N TYR A 359 -13.53 -7.00 -0.76
CA TYR A 359 -13.07 -5.63 -0.43
C TYR A 359 -12.77 -5.40 1.06
N VAL A 360 -12.64 -6.46 1.86
CA VAL A 360 -12.50 -6.38 3.34
C VAL A 360 -11.20 -5.75 3.85
N ASP A 361 -10.22 -5.51 2.98
CA ASP A 361 -8.92 -4.95 3.39
C ASP A 361 -8.68 -3.56 2.78
N TYR A 362 -9.76 -2.89 2.38
CA TYR A 362 -9.70 -1.61 1.71
C TYR A 362 -9.83 -0.46 2.72
N ASN A 363 -9.10 0.65 2.48
CA ASN A 363 -9.30 1.90 3.19
C ASN A 363 -9.74 3.02 2.23
N ALA A 364 -10.98 3.50 2.35
CA ALA A 364 -11.57 4.46 1.41
C ALA A 364 -11.26 5.93 1.73
N PHE A 365 -10.99 6.25 3.00
CA PHE A 365 -10.82 7.63 3.44
C PHE A 365 -9.83 7.74 4.58
N GLY A 366 -9.00 8.76 4.55
CA GLY A 366 -8.32 9.21 5.75
C GLY A 366 -7.66 10.58 5.61
N LEU A 367 -7.44 11.17 6.77
CA LEU A 367 -6.71 12.41 6.97
C LEU A 367 -5.48 12.05 7.80
N ILE A 368 -4.30 12.45 7.36
CA ILE A 368 -3.00 12.23 8.01
C ILE A 368 -2.37 13.59 8.30
N TYR A 369 -1.75 13.76 9.46
CA TYR A 369 -1.14 15.04 9.86
C TYR A 369 0.25 14.84 10.45
N LYS A 370 1.06 15.88 10.44
CA LYS A 370 2.38 15.86 11.05
C LYS A 370 2.24 15.82 12.57
N SER A 371 2.86 14.83 13.20
CA SER A 371 2.83 14.59 14.64
C SER A 371 4.07 13.81 15.04
N PRO A 372 4.59 13.94 16.28
CA PRO A 372 5.59 13.02 16.82
C PRO A 372 5.00 11.69 17.32
N ASP A 373 3.67 11.57 17.38
CA ASP A 373 3.00 10.43 17.99
C ASP A 373 2.94 9.19 17.11
N LYS A 374 2.67 8.05 17.76
CA LYS A 374 2.52 6.76 17.11
C LYS A 374 1.42 6.70 16.07
N TYR A 375 0.33 7.43 16.28
CA TYR A 375 -0.78 7.49 15.33
C TYR A 375 -1.10 8.96 15.09
N ASN A 376 -1.26 9.31 13.82
CA ASN A 376 -1.39 10.69 13.35
C ASN A 376 -2.38 10.76 12.19
N TYR A 377 -3.44 9.96 12.27
CA TYR A 377 -4.42 9.85 11.22
C TYR A 377 -5.85 9.68 11.77
N ILE A 378 -6.82 10.08 10.96
CA ILE A 378 -8.26 9.98 11.20
C ILE A 378 -8.88 9.19 10.05
N GLU A 379 -9.80 8.29 10.38
CA GLU A 379 -10.44 7.40 9.40
C GLU A 379 -11.93 7.26 9.66
N CYS A 380 -12.68 7.01 8.59
CA CYS A 380 -14.09 6.66 8.61
C CYS A 380 -14.26 5.14 8.53
N HIS A 381 -15.32 4.62 9.14
CA HIS A 381 -15.64 3.20 9.10
C HIS A 381 -17.15 2.96 9.19
N HIS A 382 -17.62 2.02 8.37
CA HIS A 382 -18.89 1.32 8.58
C HIS A 382 -18.55 -0.19 8.60
N PRO A 383 -18.88 -0.93 9.67
CA PRO A 383 -18.49 -2.33 9.83
C PRO A 383 -19.30 -3.28 8.92
N TYR A 384 -19.22 -3.09 7.60
CA TYR A 384 -19.92 -3.93 6.63
C TYR A 384 -19.20 -5.27 6.41
N TRP A 385 -17.93 -5.22 6.00
CA TRP A 385 -17.15 -6.40 5.63
C TRP A 385 -16.62 -7.19 6.82
N ARG A 386 -16.75 -6.69 8.04
CA ARG A 386 -16.31 -7.33 9.29
C ARG A 386 -17.41 -7.18 10.35
N SER A 387 -18.67 -7.25 9.95
CA SER A 387 -19.79 -6.94 10.83
C SER A 387 -19.86 -7.85 12.05
N ASN A 388 -19.43 -9.11 11.93
CA ASN A 388 -19.46 -10.09 13.01
C ASN A 388 -18.47 -9.81 14.14
N ASP A 389 -17.24 -9.37 13.82
CA ASP A 389 -16.17 -9.13 14.82
C ASP A 389 -15.93 -7.64 15.10
N ARG A 390 -16.41 -6.77 14.19
CA ARG A 390 -16.27 -5.31 14.20
C ARG A 390 -14.83 -4.85 14.34
N THR A 391 -13.88 -5.68 13.93
CA THR A 391 -12.46 -5.30 13.86
C THR A 391 -12.34 -4.08 12.95
N TRP A 392 -11.45 -3.15 13.30
CA TRP A 392 -11.25 -1.93 12.50
C TRP A 392 -10.44 -2.23 11.23
N ARG A 393 -11.03 -3.02 10.35
CA ARG A 393 -10.56 -3.48 9.04
C ARG A 393 -11.74 -3.40 8.07
N GLY A 394 -11.46 -3.34 6.77
CA GLY A 394 -12.51 -3.14 5.77
C GLY A 394 -13.15 -1.78 5.96
N LYS A 395 -12.32 -0.74 5.95
CA LYS A 395 -12.70 0.67 6.14
C LYS A 395 -13.33 1.26 4.88
N ASN A 396 -14.13 0.47 4.19
CA ASN A 396 -15.01 0.90 3.12
C ASN A 396 -16.37 0.24 3.28
N SER A 397 -17.36 0.76 2.56
CA SER A 397 -18.67 0.16 2.49
C SER A 397 -19.34 0.55 1.19
N PRO A 398 -20.18 -0.32 0.60
CA PRO A 398 -21.03 0.08 -0.53
C PRO A 398 -22.09 1.13 -0.14
N PHE A 399 -22.22 1.42 1.16
CA PHE A 399 -23.15 2.40 1.72
C PHE A 399 -22.45 3.68 2.17
N MET A 400 -21.16 3.85 1.83
CA MET A 400 -20.35 5.02 2.17
C MET A 400 -19.95 5.75 0.88
N GLN A 401 -20.25 7.04 0.80
CA GLN A 401 -19.89 7.92 -0.31
C GLN A 401 -19.09 9.10 0.22
N THR A 402 -17.95 9.41 -0.39
CA THR A 402 -17.11 10.54 0.03
C THR A 402 -16.93 11.55 -1.08
N ALA A 403 -17.05 12.82 -0.72
CA ALA A 403 -16.62 13.96 -1.52
C ALA A 403 -15.47 14.65 -0.81
N GLN A 404 -14.50 15.16 -1.56
CA GLN A 404 -13.39 15.93 -1.03
C GLN A 404 -13.06 17.06 -1.98
N HIS A 405 -12.63 18.18 -1.40
CA HIS A 405 -12.00 19.29 -2.09
C HIS A 405 -10.90 19.83 -1.18
N LYS A 406 -9.64 19.67 -1.60
CA LYS A 406 -8.44 20.03 -0.82
C LYS A 406 -8.50 19.44 0.60
N GLY A 407 -8.41 20.29 1.64
CA GLY A 407 -8.48 19.94 3.05
C GLY A 407 -9.89 19.70 3.61
N THR A 408 -10.93 19.71 2.77
CA THR A 408 -12.32 19.53 3.22
C THR A 408 -12.90 18.24 2.65
N ALA A 409 -13.63 17.48 3.47
CA ALA A 409 -14.34 16.28 3.01
C ALA A 409 -15.72 16.13 3.63
N ILE A 410 -16.61 15.47 2.90
CA ILE A 410 -17.94 15.05 3.36
C ILE A 410 -18.06 13.54 3.13
N ALA A 411 -18.34 12.79 4.19
CA ALA A 411 -18.64 11.36 4.12
C ALA A 411 -20.11 11.12 4.44
N LEU A 412 -20.87 10.57 3.47
CA LEU A 412 -22.29 10.25 3.59
C LEU A 412 -22.48 8.73 3.74
N PHE A 413 -23.43 8.35 4.59
CA PHE A 413 -23.79 6.96 4.86
C PHE A 413 -25.30 6.76 4.69
N ASN A 414 -25.69 5.81 3.84
CA ASN A 414 -27.08 5.39 3.66
C ASN A 414 -27.19 3.86 3.75
N ILE A 415 -27.32 3.36 4.97
CA ILE A 415 -27.19 1.95 5.31
C ILE A 415 -28.59 1.29 5.27
N PRO A 416 -28.86 0.38 4.31
CA PRO A 416 -30.13 -0.31 4.24
C PRO A 416 -30.30 -1.25 5.44
N THR A 417 -31.53 -1.68 5.73
CA THR A 417 -31.78 -2.64 6.81
C THR A 417 -31.16 -4.01 6.51
N ALA A 418 -31.18 -4.44 5.25
CA ALA A 418 -30.66 -5.72 4.80
C ALA A 418 -29.58 -5.53 3.73
N ASP A 419 -28.64 -6.47 3.66
CA ASP A 419 -27.60 -6.53 2.65
C ASP A 419 -28.21 -6.84 1.27
N PRO A 420 -28.13 -5.91 0.30
CA PRO A 420 -28.63 -6.15 -1.05
C PRO A 420 -27.82 -7.21 -1.80
N TRP A 421 -26.68 -7.64 -1.25
CA TRP A 421 -25.81 -8.66 -1.85
C TRP A 421 -25.82 -9.98 -1.07
N GLN A 422 -26.85 -10.22 -0.26
CA GLN A 422 -27.05 -11.52 0.38
C GLN A 422 -26.94 -12.67 -0.65
N GLY A 423 -26.14 -13.69 -0.33
CA GLY A 423 -25.95 -14.86 -1.19
C GLY A 423 -24.99 -14.64 -2.37
N ARG A 424 -24.48 -13.42 -2.59
CA ARG A 424 -23.51 -13.11 -3.64
C ARG A 424 -22.06 -13.31 -3.17
N GLY A 425 -21.21 -13.72 -4.10
CA GLY A 425 -19.79 -13.98 -3.86
C GLY A 425 -19.46 -15.33 -3.21
N ARG A 426 -18.18 -15.54 -2.87
CA ARG A 426 -17.69 -16.79 -2.28
C ARG A 426 -18.14 -16.97 -0.83
N SER A 427 -18.41 -18.21 -0.40
CA SER A 427 -18.85 -18.52 0.96
C SER A 427 -17.92 -17.94 2.03
N SER A 428 -16.61 -18.11 1.87
CA SER A 428 -15.60 -17.58 2.78
C SER A 428 -15.53 -16.04 2.85
N TRP A 429 -16.06 -15.34 1.86
CA TRP A 429 -16.17 -13.88 1.89
C TRP A 429 -17.48 -13.44 2.52
N GLN A 430 -18.57 -14.15 2.20
CA GLN A 430 -19.87 -13.92 2.82
C GLN A 430 -19.81 -14.13 4.34
N GLU A 431 -19.01 -15.09 4.82
CA GLU A 431 -18.78 -15.36 6.25
C GLU A 431 -18.49 -14.08 7.07
N TYR A 432 -17.79 -13.10 6.49
CA TYR A 432 -17.47 -11.87 7.23
C TYR A 432 -18.64 -10.88 7.40
N ARG A 433 -19.73 -11.06 6.64
CA ARG A 433 -20.96 -10.26 6.75
C ARG A 433 -22.21 -11.08 7.11
N ASN A 434 -22.11 -12.41 7.16
CA ASN A 434 -23.26 -13.32 7.16
C ASN A 434 -24.17 -13.22 8.41
N ASN A 435 -23.69 -12.86 9.59
CA ASN A 435 -24.62 -12.79 10.75
C ASN A 435 -25.47 -11.51 10.75
N HIS A 436 -25.19 -10.57 9.86
CA HIS A 436 -25.83 -9.26 9.80
C HIS A 436 -26.55 -8.98 8.48
N PHE A 437 -26.64 -9.94 7.54
CA PHE A 437 -27.24 -9.65 6.23
C PHE A 437 -28.73 -9.25 6.28
N LYS A 438 -29.48 -9.64 7.33
CA LYS A 438 -30.89 -9.20 7.54
C LYS A 438 -31.04 -7.93 8.38
N SER A 439 -29.96 -7.52 9.06
CA SER A 439 -29.95 -6.43 10.02
C SER A 439 -28.55 -5.84 10.03
N LEU A 440 -28.25 -5.06 8.99
CA LEU A 440 -26.98 -4.37 8.88
C LEU A 440 -26.81 -3.40 10.06
N ILE A 441 -25.56 -3.20 10.45
CA ILE A 441 -25.23 -2.31 11.56
C ILE A 441 -25.44 -0.86 11.09
N GLN A 442 -26.54 -0.25 11.49
CA GLN A 442 -26.93 1.11 11.08
C GLN A 442 -26.18 2.18 11.90
N GLU A 443 -24.86 2.21 11.77
CA GLU A 443 -24.01 3.22 12.38
C GLU A 443 -22.86 3.64 11.44
N ALA A 444 -22.43 4.89 11.60
CA ALA A 444 -21.22 5.40 10.96
C ALA A 444 -20.23 5.83 12.04
N LEU A 445 -18.95 5.51 11.83
CA LEU A 445 -17.89 5.66 12.82
C LEU A 445 -16.75 6.50 12.26
N VAL A 446 -16.17 7.34 13.12
CA VAL A 446 -14.89 8.03 12.88
C VAL A 446 -13.99 7.75 14.06
N ARG A 447 -12.69 7.54 13.83
CA ARG A 447 -11.72 7.44 14.93
C ARG A 447 -10.62 8.47 14.81
N TYR A 448 -10.14 8.96 15.95
CA TYR A 448 -8.95 9.81 16.06
C TYR A 448 -8.06 9.32 17.22
N PRO A 449 -6.74 9.52 17.17
CA PRO A 449 -5.82 9.03 18.20
C PRO A 449 -6.10 9.66 19.56
N LYS A 450 -5.94 8.88 20.62
CA LYS A 450 -6.03 9.38 22.01
C LYS A 450 -4.89 10.31 22.40
N SER A 451 -3.80 10.30 21.64
CA SER A 451 -2.61 11.09 21.92
C SER A 451 -2.71 12.54 21.45
N ILE A 452 -3.82 12.91 20.77
CA ILE A 452 -4.06 14.26 20.26
C ILE A 452 -3.83 15.33 21.34
N ASP A 453 -3.08 16.38 21.02
CA ASP A 453 -2.68 17.40 22.01
C ASP A 453 -3.87 18.07 22.70
N GLN A 454 -4.92 18.41 21.94
CA GLN A 454 -6.09 19.11 22.46
C GLN A 454 -7.37 18.70 21.74
N LYS A 455 -8.44 18.47 22.51
CA LYS A 455 -9.81 18.21 22.03
C LYS A 455 -10.80 19.17 22.67
N THR A 456 -11.67 19.78 21.86
CA THR A 456 -12.82 20.59 22.34
C THR A 456 -14.09 20.24 21.56
N GLU A 457 -15.24 20.20 22.23
CA GLU A 457 -16.55 20.02 21.59
C GLU A 457 -17.36 21.32 21.72
N ALA A 458 -17.82 21.89 20.60
CA ALA A 458 -18.61 23.12 20.60
C ALA A 458 -19.51 23.21 19.36
N HIS A 459 -20.75 23.67 19.52
CA HIS A 459 -21.75 23.78 18.43
C HIS A 459 -21.91 22.49 17.60
N GLY A 460 -21.68 21.36 18.27
CA GLY A 460 -21.70 20.01 17.73
C GLY A 460 -20.57 19.66 16.75
N TRP A 461 -19.54 20.50 16.65
CA TRP A 461 -18.23 20.16 16.11
C TRP A 461 -17.35 19.52 17.19
N ILE A 462 -16.48 18.62 16.75
CA ILE A 462 -15.35 18.09 17.51
C ILE A 462 -14.11 18.73 16.91
N PHE A 463 -13.44 19.57 17.68
CA PHE A 463 -12.21 20.25 17.29
C PHE A 463 -11.01 19.52 17.89
N LEU A 464 -10.01 19.29 17.06
CA LEU A 464 -8.75 18.67 17.43
C LEU A 464 -7.60 19.59 17.04
N ARG A 465 -6.58 19.65 17.88
CA ARG A 465 -5.29 20.27 17.54
C ARG A 465 -4.18 19.27 17.80
N GLU A 466 -3.25 19.21 16.87
CA GLU A 466 -1.98 18.51 16.98
C GLU A 466 -0.87 19.42 16.48
N GLY A 467 0.00 19.87 17.38
CA GLY A 467 1.04 20.86 17.08
C GLY A 467 0.48 22.10 16.37
N ASP A 468 0.84 22.22 15.09
CA ASP A 468 0.48 23.32 14.18
C ASP A 468 -0.64 22.95 13.19
N VAL A 469 -1.35 21.83 13.41
CA VAL A 469 -2.49 21.37 12.59
C VAL A 469 -3.78 21.44 13.41
N TYR A 470 -4.84 21.98 12.81
CA TYR A 470 -6.17 22.10 13.41
C TYR A 470 -7.21 21.38 12.56
N ILE A 471 -8.04 20.56 13.20
CA ILE A 471 -9.01 19.70 12.53
C ILE A 471 -10.39 19.94 13.15
N ALA A 472 -11.42 19.95 12.32
CA ALA A 472 -12.81 19.99 12.74
C ALA A 472 -13.57 18.79 12.15
N ILE A 473 -14.36 18.12 12.99
CA ILE A 473 -15.21 16.98 12.60
C ILE A 473 -16.66 17.29 13.01
N ARG A 474 -17.60 17.27 12.06
CA ARG A 474 -19.04 17.47 12.30
C ARG A 474 -19.83 16.22 12.01
N PRO A 475 -20.26 15.45 13.01
CA PRO A 475 -21.34 14.49 12.84
C PRO A 475 -22.62 15.21 12.42
N LEU A 476 -23.32 14.71 11.39
CA LEU A 476 -24.56 15.32 10.88
C LEU A 476 -25.79 15.02 11.74
N LYS A 477 -25.69 14.05 12.65
CA LYS A 477 -26.72 13.68 13.63
C LYS A 477 -26.12 13.62 15.03
N ALA A 478 -26.97 13.34 16.02
CA ALA A 478 -26.53 13.09 17.39
C ALA A 478 -25.45 12.00 17.41
N TYR A 479 -24.45 12.17 18.28
CA TYR A 479 -23.30 11.28 18.34
C TYR A 479 -22.88 11.02 19.79
N THR A 480 -22.02 10.03 19.96
CA THR A 480 -21.29 9.76 21.20
C THR A 480 -19.80 9.61 20.90
N ILE A 481 -18.94 9.84 21.89
CA ILE A 481 -17.51 9.55 21.80
C ILE A 481 -17.22 8.38 22.75
N ASP A 482 -16.84 7.24 22.19
CA ASP A 482 -16.49 6.02 22.91
C ASP A 482 -14.96 5.91 23.01
N ALA A 483 -14.44 6.30 24.17
CA ALA A 483 -13.02 6.20 24.48
C ALA A 483 -12.57 4.75 24.79
N ASN A 484 -13.48 3.78 24.88
CA ASN A 484 -13.18 2.41 25.28
C ASN A 484 -13.57 1.39 24.20
N TYR A 485 -13.75 1.83 22.96
CA TYR A 485 -14.07 0.98 21.83
C TYR A 485 -12.89 0.05 21.48
N LYS A 486 -12.90 -1.15 22.09
CA LYS A 486 -11.76 -2.09 22.07
C LYS A 486 -11.22 -2.36 20.66
N GLN A 487 -12.09 -2.50 19.68
CA GLN A 487 -11.73 -2.84 18.30
C GLN A 487 -10.99 -1.70 17.56
N ALA A 488 -11.07 -0.47 18.05
CA ALA A 488 -10.33 0.67 17.48
C ALA A 488 -8.92 0.82 18.08
N GLY A 489 -8.61 0.14 19.19
CA GLY A 489 -7.31 0.21 19.85
C GLY A 489 -7.07 1.56 20.55
N PRO A 490 -5.92 2.23 20.33
CA PRO A 490 -5.55 3.48 21.02
C PRO A 490 -6.21 4.73 20.42
N PHE A 491 -7.47 4.61 20.02
CA PHE A 491 -8.24 5.67 19.38
C PHE A 491 -9.54 5.91 20.15
N ASP A 492 -10.01 7.16 20.14
CA ASP A 492 -11.37 7.49 20.50
C ASP A 492 -12.27 7.36 19.27
N VAL A 493 -13.50 6.87 19.46
CA VAL A 493 -14.44 6.62 18.35
C VAL A 493 -15.67 7.51 18.47
N VAL A 494 -15.87 8.36 17.47
CA VAL A 494 -17.10 9.12 17.28
C VAL A 494 -18.13 8.20 16.61
N ARG A 495 -19.28 8.02 17.25
CA ARG A 495 -20.33 7.09 16.81
C ARG A 495 -21.62 7.83 16.49
N SER A 496 -22.09 7.71 15.25
CA SER A 496 -23.41 8.15 14.81
C SER A 496 -24.29 6.94 14.55
N ALA A 497 -25.20 6.61 15.46
CA ALA A 497 -26.03 5.41 15.41
C ALA A 497 -27.31 5.61 14.57
N PHE A 498 -27.14 6.02 13.32
CA PHE A 498 -28.23 6.26 12.38
C PHE A 498 -27.92 5.66 11.01
N ALA A 499 -28.94 5.08 10.38
CA ALA A 499 -28.86 4.50 9.04
C ALA A 499 -28.50 5.52 7.96
N ARG A 500 -29.07 6.73 8.05
CA ARG A 500 -28.83 7.87 7.16
C ARG A 500 -28.12 8.97 7.93
N THR A 501 -26.81 9.15 7.71
CA THR A 501 -25.97 10.11 8.47
C THR A 501 -24.68 10.45 7.72
N GLY A 502 -23.82 11.27 8.31
CA GLY A 502 -22.53 11.60 7.71
C GLY A 502 -21.61 12.37 8.64
N PHE A 503 -20.44 12.71 8.10
CA PHE A 503 -19.45 13.54 8.75
C PHE A 503 -18.91 14.59 7.78
N VAL A 504 -18.72 15.82 8.26
CA VAL A 504 -17.94 16.86 7.57
C VAL A 504 -16.60 16.99 8.24
N PHE A 505 -15.54 17.13 7.46
CA PHE A 505 -14.17 17.35 7.90
C PHE A 505 -13.66 18.65 7.32
N ASP A 506 -12.95 19.42 8.15
CA ASP A 506 -12.16 20.55 7.69
C ASP A 506 -10.82 20.54 8.43
N ILE A 507 -9.74 20.89 7.74
CA ILE A 507 -8.40 20.94 8.31
C ILE A 507 -7.68 22.19 7.83
N ALA A 508 -6.93 22.79 8.73
CA ALA A 508 -6.07 23.93 8.44
C ALA A 508 -4.81 23.86 9.29
N THR A 509 -3.91 24.79 9.01
CA THR A 509 -2.64 24.93 9.72
C THR A 509 -2.60 26.20 10.55
N LYS A 510 -1.58 26.30 11.42
CA LYS A 510 -1.26 27.52 12.15
C LYS A 510 -0.86 28.69 11.23
N GLU A 511 -0.34 28.41 10.04
CA GLU A 511 -0.01 29.44 9.04
C GLU A 511 -1.28 30.12 8.53
N GLU A 512 -2.37 29.35 8.36
CA GLU A 512 -3.68 29.85 7.92
C GLU A 512 -4.47 30.47 9.08
N PHE A 513 -4.37 29.90 10.29
CA PHE A 513 -5.04 30.38 11.49
C PHE A 513 -4.02 30.57 12.63
N PRO A 514 -3.72 31.80 13.09
CA PRO A 514 -2.69 32.01 14.11
C PRO A 514 -2.91 31.26 15.42
N THR A 515 -4.17 30.95 15.76
CA THR A 515 -4.54 30.20 16.97
C THR A 515 -5.63 29.16 16.68
N PHE A 516 -5.73 28.16 17.56
CA PHE A 516 -6.76 27.13 17.47
C PHE A 516 -8.16 27.73 17.68
N GLU A 517 -8.29 28.73 18.55
CA GLU A 517 -9.54 29.45 18.80
C GLU A 517 -10.00 30.25 17.58
N ALA A 518 -9.06 30.82 16.80
CA ALA A 518 -9.38 31.51 15.56
C ALA A 518 -9.93 30.53 14.51
N PHE A 519 -9.33 29.34 14.39
CA PHE A 519 -9.85 28.27 13.55
C PHE A 519 -11.25 27.81 13.99
N GLN A 520 -11.44 27.54 15.29
CA GLN A 520 -12.75 27.19 15.85
C GLN A 520 -13.81 28.25 15.56
N THR A 521 -13.44 29.54 15.68
CA THR A 521 -14.34 30.65 15.38
C THR A 521 -14.71 30.69 13.90
N ALA A 522 -13.76 30.45 12.99
CA ALA A 522 -14.01 30.40 11.56
C ALA A 522 -14.94 29.24 11.18
N VAL A 523 -14.66 28.03 11.66
CA VAL A 523 -15.52 26.85 11.41
C VAL A 523 -16.93 27.05 11.95
N ASN A 524 -17.07 27.60 13.16
CA ASN A 524 -18.39 27.82 13.77
C ASN A 524 -19.27 28.84 13.02
N ARG A 525 -18.68 29.70 12.18
CA ARG A 525 -19.44 30.62 11.32
C ARG A 525 -20.07 29.91 10.12
N ASN A 526 -19.51 28.78 9.71
CA ASN A 526 -19.92 28.03 8.53
C ASN A 526 -20.64 26.73 8.93
N VAL A 527 -21.90 26.84 9.36
CA VAL A 527 -22.68 25.65 9.72
C VAL A 527 -23.05 24.87 8.45
N PRO A 528 -22.77 23.55 8.36
CA PRO A 528 -23.19 22.76 7.21
C PRO A 528 -24.71 22.77 7.05
N VAL A 529 -25.17 22.94 5.82
CA VAL A 529 -26.59 22.86 5.46
C VAL A 529 -26.89 21.45 4.99
N VAL A 530 -27.88 20.81 5.60
CA VAL A 530 -28.27 19.43 5.28
C VAL A 530 -29.71 19.40 4.76
N ASP A 531 -29.88 18.92 3.54
CA ASP A 531 -31.16 18.54 2.98
C ASP A 531 -31.35 17.03 3.20
N TRP A 532 -32.21 16.67 4.17
CA TRP A 532 -32.51 15.27 4.48
C TRP A 532 -33.50 14.62 3.53
N ASP A 533 -34.14 15.35 2.62
CA ASP A 533 -35.01 14.76 1.62
C ASP A 533 -34.16 14.25 0.46
N GLN A 534 -33.27 15.10 -0.06
CA GLN A 534 -32.30 14.74 -1.11
C GLN A 534 -31.07 13.98 -0.60
N PHE A 535 -30.85 14.00 0.72
CA PHE A 535 -29.58 13.62 1.34
C PHE A 535 -28.37 14.41 0.79
N SER A 536 -28.52 15.72 0.73
CA SER A 536 -27.46 16.62 0.30
C SER A 536 -26.85 17.35 1.49
N VAL A 537 -25.54 17.58 1.44
CA VAL A 537 -24.80 18.36 2.43
C VAL A 537 -23.96 19.39 1.71
N ALA A 538 -24.17 20.66 2.03
CA ALA A 538 -23.33 21.76 1.57
C ALA A 538 -22.56 22.37 2.75
N TYR A 539 -21.25 22.56 2.58
CA TYR A 539 -20.39 23.17 3.59
C TYR A 539 -19.39 24.12 2.94
N THR A 540 -19.37 25.36 3.42
CA THR A 540 -18.34 26.35 3.08
C THR A 540 -17.17 26.20 4.03
N ASN A 541 -16.01 25.79 3.52
CA ASN A 541 -14.84 25.56 4.35
C ASN A 541 -14.20 26.87 4.83
N VAL A 542 -13.21 26.73 5.71
CA VAL A 542 -12.49 27.88 6.27
C VAL A 542 -11.68 28.66 5.24
N SER A 543 -11.41 28.08 4.06
CA SER A 543 -10.79 28.77 2.90
C SER A 543 -11.81 29.50 2.01
N GLY A 544 -13.11 29.35 2.27
CA GLY A 544 -14.20 30.00 1.51
C GLY A 544 -14.78 29.19 0.35
N ASP A 545 -14.25 27.99 0.07
CA ASP A 545 -14.81 27.10 -0.95
C ASP A 545 -16.02 26.34 -0.41
N THR A 546 -17.10 26.25 -1.19
CA THR A 546 -18.30 25.48 -0.84
C THR A 546 -18.29 24.11 -1.52
N LEU A 547 -18.14 23.06 -0.73
CA LEU A 547 -18.26 21.67 -1.17
C LEU A 547 -19.69 21.19 -0.91
N THR A 548 -20.35 20.68 -1.96
CA THR A 548 -21.64 20.00 -1.84
C THR A 548 -21.48 18.54 -2.23
N ALA A 549 -22.03 17.66 -1.40
CA ALA A 549 -22.13 16.22 -1.68
C ALA A 549 -23.60 15.80 -1.60
N THR A 550 -24.14 15.26 -2.68
CA THR A 550 -25.49 14.69 -2.71
C THR A 550 -25.39 13.18 -2.87
N TRP A 551 -26.07 12.44 -2.00
CA TRP A 551 -26.13 10.99 -2.11
C TRP A 551 -26.72 10.57 -3.45
N ASN A 552 -25.98 9.74 -4.19
CA ASN A 552 -26.48 9.14 -5.42
C ASN A 552 -26.78 7.64 -5.17
N PRO A 553 -28.04 7.21 -5.08
CA PRO A 553 -28.39 5.82 -4.77
C PRO A 553 -27.74 4.81 -5.73
N PRO A 554 -26.86 3.92 -5.23
CA PRO A 554 -26.26 2.90 -6.09
C PRO A 554 -27.30 1.90 -6.59
N LYS A 555 -27.18 1.47 -7.84
CA LYS A 555 -27.95 0.34 -8.39
C LYS A 555 -27.35 -0.97 -7.87
N TYR A 556 -27.84 -1.48 -6.74
CA TYR A 556 -27.25 -2.68 -6.12
C TYR A 556 -27.59 -3.99 -6.85
N ASP A 557 -28.75 -4.05 -7.50
CA ASP A 557 -29.18 -5.21 -8.28
C ASP A 557 -28.63 -5.11 -9.70
N VAL A 558 -27.47 -5.72 -9.90
CA VAL A 558 -26.78 -5.82 -11.18
C VAL A 558 -26.48 -7.30 -11.49
N PRO A 559 -26.50 -7.71 -12.77
CA PRO A 559 -26.05 -9.03 -13.19
C PRO A 559 -24.67 -9.43 -12.63
N LYS A 560 -24.41 -10.73 -12.58
CA LYS A 560 -23.09 -11.24 -12.20
C LYS A 560 -22.02 -10.73 -13.17
N GLY A 561 -20.94 -10.17 -12.64
CA GLY A 561 -19.87 -9.58 -13.44
C GLY A 561 -20.10 -8.11 -13.83
N GLU A 562 -21.21 -7.50 -13.42
CA GLU A 562 -21.41 -6.05 -13.54
C GLU A 562 -20.99 -5.30 -12.27
N ARG A 563 -20.70 -4.00 -12.45
CA ARG A 563 -20.19 -3.11 -11.40
C ARG A 563 -21.29 -2.23 -10.82
N VAL A 564 -21.18 -1.94 -9.53
CA VAL A 564 -22.00 -0.97 -8.80
C VAL A 564 -21.14 0.24 -8.45
N LEU A 565 -21.42 1.39 -9.06
CA LEU A 565 -20.76 2.66 -8.76
C LEU A 565 -21.29 3.22 -7.44
N VAL A 566 -20.39 3.50 -6.50
CA VAL A 566 -20.72 4.12 -5.20
C VAL A 566 -19.96 5.43 -5.08
N ARG A 567 -20.60 6.52 -5.49
CA ARG A 567 -20.03 7.87 -5.53
C ARG A 567 -21.14 8.91 -5.37
N PRO A 568 -20.94 10.00 -4.61
CA PRO A 568 -21.93 11.07 -4.55
C PRO A 568 -21.88 11.94 -5.81
N GLU A 569 -22.92 12.72 -6.04
CA GLU A 569 -22.81 13.91 -6.87
C GLU A 569 -22.03 14.96 -6.09
N ILE A 570 -21.09 15.65 -6.75
CA ILE A 570 -20.16 16.57 -6.10
C ILE A 570 -20.16 17.89 -6.86
N THR A 571 -20.32 18.99 -6.14
CA THR A 571 -20.04 20.32 -6.68
C THR A 571 -19.08 21.09 -5.77
N VAL A 572 -18.24 21.92 -6.38
CA VAL A 572 -17.35 22.86 -5.69
C VAL A 572 -17.67 24.26 -6.21
N ASN A 573 -18.08 25.16 -5.31
CA ASN A 573 -18.53 26.51 -5.67
C ASN A 573 -19.62 26.50 -6.75
N GLY A 574 -20.50 25.49 -6.72
CA GLY A 574 -21.56 25.29 -7.71
C GLY A 574 -21.13 24.64 -9.03
N ALA A 575 -19.82 24.47 -9.27
CA ALA A 575 -19.32 23.75 -10.45
C ALA A 575 -19.31 22.23 -10.19
N GLU A 576 -19.85 21.45 -11.12
CA GLU A 576 -19.85 19.99 -11.03
C GLU A 576 -18.42 19.43 -11.10
N VAL A 577 -18.10 18.48 -10.22
CA VAL A 577 -16.90 17.66 -10.33
C VAL A 577 -17.25 16.42 -11.16
N PRO A 578 -16.73 16.31 -12.40
CA PRO A 578 -17.24 15.33 -13.37
C PRO A 578 -17.07 13.89 -12.91
N ILE A 579 -18.02 13.04 -13.32
CA ILE A 579 -18.00 11.57 -13.18
C ILE A 579 -17.11 10.97 -14.27
N ASP A 580 -15.85 11.40 -14.35
CA ASP A 580 -15.03 10.88 -15.43
C ASP A 580 -14.58 9.45 -15.12
N THR A 581 -14.86 8.51 -16.02
CA THR A 581 -14.27 7.16 -15.96
C THR A 581 -12.91 7.10 -16.67
N THR A 582 -12.48 8.20 -17.28
CA THR A 582 -11.16 8.39 -17.91
C THR A 582 -10.10 8.94 -16.95
N TYR A 583 -10.31 8.79 -15.63
CA TYR A 583 -9.31 9.22 -14.65
C TYR A 583 -7.94 8.63 -15.02
N PRO A 584 -6.90 9.48 -15.11
CA PRO A 584 -5.56 9.02 -15.41
C PRO A 584 -5.09 8.06 -14.32
N VAL A 585 -4.09 7.24 -14.64
CA VAL A 585 -3.48 6.36 -13.62
C VAL A 585 -2.93 7.20 -12.48
N SER A 586 -2.34 8.36 -12.79
CA SER A 586 -1.92 9.37 -11.82
C SER A 586 -1.79 10.73 -12.49
N LYS A 587 -2.29 11.81 -11.87
CA LYS A 587 -2.12 13.18 -12.35
C LYS A 587 -2.11 14.19 -11.21
N SER A 588 -1.04 14.99 -11.20
CA SER A 588 -0.80 16.16 -10.35
C SER A 588 0.13 17.12 -11.14
N PRO A 589 0.42 18.33 -10.64
CA PRO A 589 1.36 19.24 -11.30
C PRO A 589 2.77 18.66 -11.51
N SER A 590 3.24 17.78 -10.60
CA SER A 590 4.60 17.23 -10.63
C SER A 590 4.71 15.78 -11.09
N VAL A 591 3.59 15.06 -11.19
CA VAL A 591 3.54 13.69 -11.72
C VAL A 591 2.34 13.49 -12.62
N GLU A 592 2.56 12.96 -13.81
CA GLU A 592 1.51 12.59 -14.77
C GLU A 592 1.81 11.21 -15.36
N LEU A 593 0.81 10.35 -15.41
CA LEU A 593 0.83 9.08 -16.14
C LEU A 593 -0.43 9.01 -17.00
N VAL A 594 -0.26 9.39 -18.26
CA VAL A 594 -1.31 9.48 -19.28
C VAL A 594 -0.77 8.86 -20.55
N ASP A 595 -1.62 8.10 -21.26
CA ASP A 595 -1.28 7.43 -22.53
C ASP A 595 0.02 6.60 -22.45
N ARG A 596 0.21 5.91 -21.32
CA ARG A 596 1.40 5.09 -21.01
C ARG A 596 2.72 5.87 -20.96
N VAL A 597 2.67 7.17 -20.71
CA VAL A 597 3.88 7.97 -20.48
C VAL A 597 3.87 8.52 -19.06
N LEU A 598 4.80 8.04 -18.24
CA LEU A 598 5.06 8.58 -16.91
C LEU A 598 5.97 9.79 -17.05
N ARG A 599 5.58 10.93 -16.49
CA ARG A 599 6.37 12.16 -16.43
C ARG A 599 6.45 12.64 -15.00
N LEU A 600 7.66 12.91 -14.52
CA LEU A 600 7.89 13.70 -13.32
C LEU A 600 8.57 15.02 -13.67
N ARG A 601 8.09 16.08 -13.04
CA ARG A 601 8.63 17.44 -13.14
C ARG A 601 8.77 17.99 -11.75
N THR A 602 10.00 17.95 -11.23
CA THR A 602 10.30 18.34 -9.85
C THR A 602 11.49 19.29 -9.81
N PRO A 603 11.68 20.05 -8.73
CA PRO A 603 12.89 20.86 -8.54
C PRO A 603 14.20 20.07 -8.65
N ALA A 604 14.20 18.78 -8.33
CA ALA A 604 15.40 17.94 -8.39
C ALA A 604 15.67 17.33 -9.79
N GLY A 605 14.74 17.49 -10.75
CA GLY A 605 14.92 17.00 -12.11
C GLY A 605 13.63 16.57 -12.80
N HIS A 606 13.82 16.08 -14.02
CA HIS A 606 12.79 15.55 -14.89
C HIS A 606 13.02 14.06 -15.10
N LEU A 607 11.95 13.27 -15.09
CA LEU A 607 11.98 11.88 -15.52
C LEU A 607 10.85 11.68 -16.51
N GLU A 608 11.12 11.02 -17.63
CA GLU A 608 10.06 10.52 -18.50
C GLU A 608 10.31 9.06 -18.91
N VAL A 609 9.26 8.25 -18.78
CA VAL A 609 9.25 6.84 -19.20
C VAL A 609 8.06 6.62 -20.13
N ASP A 610 8.35 6.42 -21.41
CA ASP A 610 7.36 6.22 -22.47
C ASP A 610 7.21 4.73 -22.79
N TRP A 611 6.04 4.16 -22.47
CA TRP A 611 5.70 2.76 -22.75
C TRP A 611 4.59 2.59 -23.79
N ARG A 612 4.48 3.52 -24.75
CA ARG A 612 3.57 3.35 -25.88
C ARG A 612 4.01 2.21 -26.81
N GLY A 613 5.32 1.99 -26.90
CA GLY A 613 5.95 0.93 -27.69
C GLY A 613 5.81 -0.48 -27.10
N LYS A 614 6.60 -1.42 -27.65
CA LYS A 614 6.72 -2.80 -27.13
C LYS A 614 7.52 -2.85 -25.82
N VAL A 615 8.54 -2.01 -25.73
CA VAL A 615 9.43 -1.84 -24.57
C VAL A 615 9.45 -0.36 -24.15
N PRO A 616 9.72 -0.05 -22.87
CA PRO A 616 9.76 1.32 -22.42
C PRO A 616 10.99 2.05 -22.96
N LYS A 617 10.86 3.37 -23.13
CA LYS A 617 11.95 4.28 -23.46
C LYS A 617 12.07 5.33 -22.35
N PHE A 618 13.30 5.52 -21.88
CA PHE A 618 13.62 6.55 -20.90
C PHE A 618 14.16 7.78 -21.62
N SER A 619 13.71 8.96 -21.23
CA SER A 619 14.29 10.24 -21.63
C SER A 619 14.76 10.99 -20.38
N ASN A 620 15.99 11.52 -20.44
CA ASN A 620 16.67 12.26 -19.36
C ASN A 620 16.81 11.46 -18.04
N GLN A 621 17.72 10.48 -18.02
CA GLN A 621 18.16 9.84 -16.77
C GLN A 621 19.22 10.67 -16.05
#